data_AF-A0A368TI39-F1
#
_entry.id   AF-A0A368TI39-F1
#
_cell.length_a   1.000
_cell.length_b   1.000
_cell.length_c   1.000
_cell.angle_alpha   90.00
_cell.angle_beta   90.00
_cell.angle_gamma   90.00
#
_symmetry.space_group_name_H-M   'P 1'
#
loop_
_entity.id
_entity.type
_entity.pdbx_description
1 polymer ?
#
loop_
_entity_poly.entity_id
_entity_poly.type
_entity_poly.pdbx_seq_one_letter_code
_entity_poly.pdbx_strand_id
1 'polypeptide(L)'
;MKLCRNYEDTLNYTHCPRFYSHYSDVIATVLELKDVVIATDDRRLRKVCKILGAKVTGTIGIIVDAVLHGPLTEEEGKELLKKLDYSGFQMNVALYEKALALMGGVKFN
;
A
#
# COMPACT_ATOMS: atom_id res chain seq x y z
N MET A 1 -10.60 9.80 -22.00
CA MET A 1 -11.01 9.70 -20.58
C MET A 1 -12.40 9.07 -20.53
N LYS A 2 -12.49 7.76 -20.30
CA LYS A 2 -13.75 7.08 -20.00
C LYS A 2 -13.65 6.65 -18.53
N LEU A 3 -14.35 7.36 -17.64
CA LEU A 3 -14.61 6.79 -16.32
C LEU A 3 -15.48 5.55 -16.53
N CYS A 4 -15.10 4.42 -15.96
CA CYS A 4 -15.99 3.28 -15.75
C CYS A 4 -17.18 3.77 -14.93
N ARG A 5 -18.30 4.05 -15.61
CA ARG A 5 -19.51 4.59 -14.98
C ARG A 5 -20.48 3.50 -14.54
N ASN A 6 -20.30 2.25 -14.98
CA ASN A 6 -21.24 1.17 -14.73
C ASN A 6 -20.55 -0.12 -14.27
N TYR A 7 -21.17 -0.78 -13.30
CA TYR A 7 -20.78 -2.09 -12.77
C TYR A 7 -20.64 -3.16 -13.88
N GLU A 8 -21.35 -3.01 -14.99
CA GLU A 8 -21.33 -3.95 -16.12
C GLU A 8 -20.02 -3.92 -16.94
N ASP A 9 -19.24 -2.83 -16.92
CA ASP A 9 -17.94 -2.78 -17.62
C ASP A 9 -16.87 -3.66 -16.94
N THR A 10 -17.07 -4.00 -15.66
CA THR A 10 -16.17 -4.91 -14.92
C THR A 10 -16.26 -6.36 -15.40
N LEU A 11 -17.33 -6.72 -16.13
CA LEU A 11 -17.60 -8.08 -16.62
C LEU A 11 -16.69 -8.53 -17.77
N ASN A 12 -15.93 -7.64 -18.41
CA ASN A 12 -14.95 -8.08 -19.42
C ASN A 12 -13.64 -8.63 -18.80
N TYR A 13 -13.48 -8.53 -17.48
CA TYR A 13 -12.39 -9.16 -16.72
C TYR A 13 -12.86 -10.33 -15.83
N THR A 14 -14.13 -10.77 -15.94
CA THR A 14 -14.73 -11.78 -15.03
C THR A 14 -14.42 -13.24 -15.33
N HIS A 15 -13.35 -13.57 -16.06
CA HIS A 15 -12.92 -14.97 -16.14
C HIS A 15 -12.16 -15.48 -14.91
N CYS A 16 -12.04 -14.68 -13.83
CA CYS A 16 -11.51 -15.11 -12.54
C CYS A 16 -12.63 -15.23 -11.47
N PRO A 17 -13.00 -16.44 -11.02
CA PRO A 17 -14.30 -16.70 -10.38
C PRO A 17 -14.30 -16.51 -8.85
N ARG A 18 -13.76 -15.40 -8.31
CA ARG A 18 -13.87 -15.11 -6.87
C ARG A 18 -13.79 -13.60 -6.54
N PHE A 19 -14.84 -12.87 -6.94
CA PHE A 19 -15.27 -11.57 -6.40
C PHE A 19 -14.19 -10.50 -6.11
N TYR A 20 -14.00 -9.58 -7.06
CA TYR A 20 -13.23 -8.34 -6.92
C TYR A 20 -14.10 -7.08 -7.00
N SER A 21 -15.41 -7.16 -6.76
CA SER A 21 -16.33 -6.01 -6.90
C SER A 21 -15.92 -4.81 -6.03
N HIS A 22 -15.36 -5.05 -4.86
CA HIS A 22 -14.92 -3.99 -3.94
C HIS A 22 -13.56 -3.37 -4.30
N TYR A 23 -12.85 -3.92 -5.27
CA TYR A 23 -11.49 -3.49 -5.65
C TYR A 23 -11.38 -3.10 -7.12
N SER A 24 -12.50 -3.09 -7.86
CA SER A 24 -12.54 -2.88 -9.31
C SER A 24 -11.79 -1.62 -9.73
N ASP A 25 -11.99 -0.53 -9.01
CA ASP A 25 -11.45 0.77 -9.39
C ASP A 25 -9.93 0.81 -9.20
N VAL A 26 -9.43 0.17 -8.14
CA VAL A 26 -7.99 0.03 -7.89
C VAL A 26 -7.35 -0.87 -8.94
N ILE A 27 -8.00 -1.98 -9.29
CA ILE A 27 -7.49 -2.91 -10.32
C ILE A 27 -7.48 -2.24 -11.69
N ALA A 28 -8.56 -1.54 -12.05
CA ALA A 28 -8.64 -0.77 -13.29
C ALA A 28 -7.52 0.28 -13.35
N THR A 29 -7.28 1.00 -12.24
CA THR A 29 -6.18 1.97 -12.14
C THR A 29 -4.82 1.33 -12.41
N VAL A 30 -4.56 0.13 -11.85
CA VAL A 30 -3.30 -0.61 -12.07
C VAL A 30 -3.14 -1.04 -13.53
N LEU A 31 -4.22 -1.40 -14.20
CA LEU A 31 -4.17 -1.83 -15.60
C LEU A 31 -4.02 -0.65 -16.58
N GLU A 32 -4.59 0.51 -16.24
CA GLU A 32 -4.57 1.69 -17.10
C GLU A 32 -3.29 2.53 -16.94
N LEU A 33 -2.79 2.66 -15.71
CA LEU A 33 -1.64 3.51 -15.41
C LEU A 33 -0.35 2.70 -15.36
N LYS A 34 0.67 3.18 -16.07
CA LYS A 34 2.04 2.65 -15.94
C LYS A 34 2.70 3.22 -14.68
N ASP A 35 3.53 2.40 -14.03
CA ASP A 35 4.37 2.78 -12.87
C ASP A 35 3.62 3.33 -11.65
N VAL A 36 2.42 2.80 -11.38
CA VAL A 36 1.64 3.17 -10.19
C VAL A 36 2.14 2.49 -8.91
N VAL A 37 2.10 3.23 -7.80
CA VAL A 37 2.27 2.69 -6.44
C VAL A 37 0.91 2.64 -5.76
N ILE A 38 0.49 1.47 -5.31
CA ILE A 38 -0.76 1.29 -4.57
C ILE A 38 -0.48 1.27 -3.07
N ALA A 39 -1.11 2.18 -2.34
CA ALA A 39 -1.13 2.17 -0.89
C ALA A 39 -2.31 1.33 -0.40
N THR A 40 -2.04 0.19 0.25
CA THR A 40 -3.10 -0.62 0.87
C THR A 40 -2.56 -1.52 1.97
N ASP A 41 -3.27 -1.61 3.09
CA ASP A 41 -3.03 -2.63 4.12
C ASP A 41 -3.88 -3.89 3.92
N ASP A 42 -4.77 -3.91 2.90
CA ASP A 42 -5.55 -5.09 2.55
C ASP A 42 -4.64 -6.17 1.94
N ARG A 43 -4.55 -7.31 2.63
CA ARG A 43 -3.69 -8.43 2.24
C ARG A 43 -4.09 -9.06 0.91
N ARG A 44 -5.39 -9.09 0.57
CA ARG A 44 -5.89 -9.68 -0.68
C ARG A 44 -5.58 -8.76 -1.85
N LEU A 45 -5.93 -7.48 -1.74
CA LEU A 45 -5.64 -6.47 -2.76
C LEU A 45 -4.14 -6.36 -3.01
N ARG A 46 -3.33 -6.35 -1.95
CA ARG A 46 -1.86 -6.35 -2.06
C ARG A 46 -1.32 -7.48 -2.93
N LYS A 47 -1.86 -8.70 -2.81
CA LYS A 47 -1.43 -9.85 -3.63
C LYS A 47 -1.77 -9.62 -5.10
N VAL A 48 -2.97 -9.11 -5.36
CA VAL A 48 -3.47 -8.89 -6.72
C VAL A 48 -2.68 -7.81 -7.43
N CYS A 49 -2.52 -6.64 -6.81
CA CYS A 49 -1.74 -5.55 -7.37
C CYS A 49 -0.29 -5.98 -7.66
N LYS A 50 0.33 -6.79 -6.79
CA LYS A 50 1.66 -7.35 -7.04
C LYS A 50 1.71 -8.30 -8.24
N ILE A 51 0.71 -9.18 -8.39
CA ILE A 51 0.60 -10.08 -9.55
C ILE A 51 0.47 -9.27 -10.85
N LEU A 52 -0.28 -8.16 -10.80
CA LEU A 52 -0.46 -7.25 -11.92
C LEU A 52 0.75 -6.32 -12.16
N GLY A 53 1.84 -6.46 -11.41
CA GLY A 53 3.09 -5.71 -11.61
C GLY A 53 3.14 -4.34 -10.93
N ALA A 54 2.13 -3.95 -10.16
CA ALA A 54 2.18 -2.70 -9.41
C ALA A 54 3.10 -2.81 -8.19
N LYS A 55 3.76 -1.69 -7.85
CA LYS A 55 4.41 -1.53 -6.55
C LYS A 55 3.33 -1.35 -5.49
N VAL A 56 3.49 -1.98 -4.33
CA VAL A 56 2.49 -1.89 -3.25
C VAL A 56 3.16 -1.53 -1.93
N THR A 57 2.71 -0.44 -1.32
CA THR A 57 3.13 0.01 0.02
C THR A 57 1.96 -0.09 1.00
N GLY A 58 2.26 -0.13 2.30
CA GLY A 58 1.26 -0.04 3.38
C GLY A 58 1.48 1.24 4.18
N THR A 59 0.67 1.45 5.22
CA THR A 59 0.74 2.69 6.04
C THR A 59 2.15 2.92 6.61
N ILE A 60 2.79 1.88 7.15
CA ILE A 60 4.17 1.98 7.67
C ILE A 60 5.17 2.39 6.60
N GLY A 61 5.03 1.83 5.38
CA GLY A 61 5.93 2.15 4.27
C GLY A 61 5.82 3.60 3.85
N ILE A 62 4.62 4.18 3.88
CA ILE A 62 4.40 5.61 3.61
C ILE A 62 5.10 6.49 4.65
N ILE A 63 5.01 6.13 5.94
CA ILE A 63 5.68 6.88 7.00
C ILE A 63 7.21 6.85 6.83
N VAL A 64 7.77 5.66 6.58
CA VAL A 64 9.21 5.52 6.34
C VAL A 64 9.66 6.33 5.12
N ASP A 65 8.90 6.27 4.02
CA ASP A 65 9.18 7.02 2.79
C ASP A 65 9.14 8.54 3.04
N ALA A 66 8.16 9.02 3.80
CA ALA A 66 8.04 10.42 4.19
C ALA A 66 9.20 10.90 5.07
N VAL A 67 9.77 10.05 5.92
CA VAL A 67 11.00 10.40 6.67
C VAL A 67 12.20 10.45 5.75
N LEU A 68 12.37 9.44 4.88
CA LEU A 68 13.52 9.35 3.98
C LEU A 68 13.58 10.47 2.94
N HIS A 69 12.43 11.00 2.54
CA HIS A 69 12.34 12.04 1.52
C HIS A 69 12.15 13.45 2.07
N GLY A 70 12.02 13.61 3.39
CA GLY A 70 11.97 14.91 4.07
C GLY A 70 10.60 15.52 4.40
N PRO A 71 9.44 14.98 3.97
CA PRO A 71 8.15 15.43 4.50
C PRO A 71 7.96 15.27 6.02
N LEU A 72 8.69 14.35 6.66
CA LEU A 72 8.67 14.14 8.11
C LEU A 72 10.10 14.07 8.65
N THR A 73 10.29 14.50 9.91
CA THR A 73 11.52 14.19 10.65
C THR A 73 11.50 12.75 11.16
N GLU A 74 12.67 12.23 11.54
CA GLU A 74 12.78 10.89 12.15
C GLU A 74 11.95 10.79 13.44
N GLU A 75 11.95 11.84 14.26
CA GLU A 75 11.16 11.90 15.49
C GLU A 75 9.65 11.87 15.21
N GLU A 76 9.18 12.66 14.24
CA GLU A 76 7.77 12.68 13.83
C GLU A 76 7.31 11.32 13.31
N GLY A 77 8.14 10.67 12.48
CA GLY A 77 7.87 9.31 11.98
C GLY A 77 7.76 8.29 13.11
N LYS A 78 8.69 8.32 14.09
CA LYS A 78 8.66 7.46 15.27
C LYS A 78 7.40 7.68 16.12
N GLU A 79 6.99 8.93 16.30
CA GLU A 79 5.78 9.25 17.05
C GLU A 79 4.51 8.73 16.35
N LEU A 80 4.43 8.86 15.01
CA LEU A 80 3.33 8.32 14.23
C LEU A 80 3.24 6.79 14.32
N LEU A 81 4.37 6.08 14.24
CA LEU A 81 4.37 4.62 14.40
C LEU A 81 3.86 4.19 15.78
N LYS A 82 4.26 4.89 16.85
CA LYS A 82 3.74 4.63 18.20
C LYS A 82 2.22 4.85 18.26
N LYS A 83 1.72 5.96 17.71
CA LYS A 83 0.28 6.26 17.66
C LYS A 83 -0.51 5.17 16.91
N LEU A 84 0.04 4.65 15.81
CA LEU A 84 -0.58 3.56 15.06
C LEU A 84 -0.69 2.28 15.90
N ASP A 85 0.37 1.90 16.61
CA ASP A 85 0.36 0.71 17.49
C ASP A 85 -0.72 0.83 18.58
N TYR A 86 -0.82 1.99 19.23
CA TYR A 86 -1.87 2.27 20.23
C TYR A 86 -3.30 2.24 19.68
N SER A 87 -3.47 2.53 18.39
CA SER A 87 -4.80 2.58 17.75
C SER A 87 -5.37 1.20 17.37
N GLY A 88 -4.64 0.12 17.66
CA GLY A 88 -5.06 -1.26 17.36
C GLY A 88 -4.55 -1.77 16.02
N PHE A 89 -3.65 -1.05 15.36
CA PHE A 89 -2.87 -1.58 14.25
C PHE A 89 -1.89 -2.62 14.82
N GLN A 90 -2.25 -3.91 14.78
CA GLN A 90 -1.39 -4.99 15.28
C GLN A 90 -0.11 -5.08 14.45
N MET A 91 0.90 -4.31 14.86
CA MET A 91 2.19 -4.27 14.21
C MET A 91 3.04 -5.39 14.78
N ASN A 92 3.55 -6.26 13.90
CA ASN A 92 4.58 -7.20 14.31
C ASN A 92 5.81 -6.42 14.76
N VAL A 93 6.38 -6.77 15.92
CA VAL A 93 7.62 -6.19 16.47
C VAL A 93 8.72 -6.12 15.41
N ALA A 94 8.90 -7.18 14.62
CA ALA A 94 9.91 -7.20 13.55
C ALA A 94 9.66 -6.15 12.46
N LEU A 95 8.40 -5.82 12.17
CA LEU A 95 8.05 -4.80 11.20
C LEU A 95 8.29 -3.39 11.76
N TYR A 96 8.00 -3.18 13.05
CA TYR A 96 8.28 -1.94 13.74
C TYR A 96 9.78 -1.66 13.82
N GLU A 97 10.58 -2.64 14.26
CA GLU A 97 12.04 -2.54 14.32
C GLU A 97 12.65 -2.27 12.95
N LYS A 98 12.15 -2.93 11.91
CA LYS A 98 12.58 -2.68 10.54
C LYS A 98 12.29 -1.24 10.12
N ALA A 99 11.12 -0.71 10.45
CA ALA A 99 10.77 0.67 10.13
C ALA A 99 11.69 1.67 10.84
N LEU A 100 11.97 1.46 12.14
CA LEU A 100 12.92 2.27 12.90
C LEU A 100 14.32 2.25 12.29
N ALA A 101 14.82 1.07 11.90
CA ALA A 101 16.13 0.93 11.31
C ALA A 101 16.24 1.64 9.95
N LEU A 102 15.20 1.55 9.12
CA LEU A 102 15.15 2.25 7.83
C LEU A 102 15.15 3.78 8.01
N MET A 103 14.40 4.30 8.98
CA MET A 103 14.33 5.74 9.25
C MET A 103 15.65 6.28 9.84
N GLY A 104 16.30 5.52 10.74
CA GLY A 104 17.60 5.87 11.32
C GLY A 104 18.81 5.71 10.39
N GLY A 105 18.57 5.50 9.09
CA GLY A 105 19.63 5.44 8.07
C GLY A 105 20.48 4.17 8.05
N VAL A 106 20.03 3.08 8.71
CA VAL A 106 20.76 1.80 8.70
C VAL A 106 20.48 1.09 7.37
N LYS A 107 21.43 1.19 6.43
CA LYS A 107 21.41 0.41 5.19
C LYS A 107 21.72 -1.05 5.53
N PHE A 108 20.72 -1.93 5.38
CA PHE A 108 20.97 -3.37 5.29
C PHE A 108 21.55 -3.65 3.91
N ASN A 109 22.80 -4.10 3.88
CA ASN A 109 23.46 -4.65 2.68
C ASN A 109 22.81 -5.98 2.27
#